data_AF-U2CNM0-F1
#
_entry.id   AF-U2CNM0-F1
#
_cell.length_a   1.000
_cell.length_b   1.000
_cell.length_c   1.000
_cell.angle_alpha   90.00
_cell.angle_beta   90.00
_cell.angle_gamma   90.00
#
_symmetry.space_group_name_H-M   'P 1'
#
loop_
_entity.id
_entity.type
_entity.pdbx_description
1 polymer ?
#
loop_
_entity_poly.entity_id
_entity_poly.type
_entity_poly.pdbx_seq_one_letter_code
_entity_poly.pdbx_strand_id
1 'polypeptide(L)' 'MGIISVRSICRELSAGQLRVLEIAGMPMMREFDFVQLQGKEAGLAQRFMDFAIGCGKKC' A
#
# COMPACT_ATOMS: atom_id res chain seq x y z
N MET A 1 -18.19 -4.74 11.60
CA MET A 1 -16.83 -5.32 11.59
C MET A 1 -16.56 -5.83 10.17
N GLY A 2 -15.33 -5.73 9.67
CA GLY A 2 -14.98 -6.19 8.32
C GLY A 2 -13.47 -6.32 8.15
N ILE A 3 -13.03 -7.19 7.24
CA ILE A 3 -11.63 -7.35 6.87
C ILE A 3 -11.37 -6.45 5.66
N ILE A 4 -10.51 -5.46 5.83
CA ILE A 4 -10.19 -4.47 4.79
C ILE A 4 -8.71 -4.10 4.85
N SER A 5 -8.20 -3.53 3.75
CA SER A 5 -6.84 -3.01 3.71
C SER A 5 -6.71 -1.78 4.63
N VAL A 6 -5.76 -1.80 5.58
CA VAL A 6 -5.45 -0.64 6.43
C VAL A 6 -5.21 0.64 5.61
N ARG A 7 -4.53 0.51 4.46
CA ARG A 7 -4.27 1.63 3.53
C ARG A 7 -5.52 2.36 3.05
N SER A 8 -6.68 1.70 2.97
CA SER A 8 -7.92 2.34 2.49
C SER A 8 -8.65 3.13 3.57
N ILE A 9 -8.21 3.04 4.83
CA ILE A 9 -8.83 3.72 5.98
C ILE A 9 -7.82 4.50 6.84
N CYS A 10 -6.63 4.81 6.31
CA CYS A 10 -5.56 5.48 7.06
C CYS A 10 -6.04 6.80 7.70
N ARG A 11 -6.94 7.54 7.03
CA ARG A 11 -7.43 8.83 7.54
C ARG A 11 -8.33 8.63 8.75
N GLU A 12 -9.27 7.71 8.64
CA GLU A 12 -10.25 7.35 9.67
C GLU A 12 -9.56 6.76 10.90
N LEU A 13 -8.49 5.96 10.69
CA LEU A 13 -7.63 5.48 11.77
C LEU A 13 -6.89 6.62 12.46
N SER A 14 -6.29 7.55 11.68
CA SER A 14 -5.60 8.72 12.25
C SER A 14 -6.54 9.66 13.00
N ALA A 15 -7.81 9.71 12.60
CA ALA A 15 -8.88 10.47 13.25
C ALA A 15 -9.52 9.73 14.45
N GLY A 16 -9.13 8.47 14.73
CA GLY A 16 -9.70 7.67 15.81
C GLY A 16 -11.15 7.23 15.60
N GLN A 17 -11.69 7.37 14.38
CA GLN A 17 -13.06 6.97 14.05
C GLN A 17 -13.19 5.45 13.90
N LEU A 18 -12.10 4.79 13.52
CA LEU A 18 -12.00 3.35 13.40
C LEU A 18 -10.85 2.82 14.25
N ARG A 19 -10.90 1.53 14.57
CA ARG A 19 -9.84 0.82 15.30
C ARG A 19 -9.49 -0.48 14.60
N VAL A 20 -8.23 -0.86 14.68
CA VAL A 20 -7.76 -2.17 14.23
C VAL A 20 -8.01 -3.19 15.34
N LEU A 21 -8.52 -4.37 14.96
CA LEU A 21 -8.67 -5.52 15.84
C LEU A 21 -7.71 -6.60 15.34
N GLU A 22 -6.77 -7.01 16.19
CA GLU A 22 -5.84 -8.08 15.87
C GLU A 22 -6.54 -9.44 16.02
N ILE A 23 -6.36 -10.31 15.04
CA ILE A 23 -6.85 -11.69 15.06
C ILE A 23 -5.63 -12.60 15.25
N ALA A 24 -5.55 -13.25 16.39
CA ALA A 24 -4.43 -14.13 16.73
C ALA A 24 -4.26 -15.25 15.69
N GLY A 25 -3.03 -15.47 15.23
CA GLY A 25 -2.69 -16.52 14.28
C GLY A 25 -3.12 -16.25 12.82
N MET A 26 -3.59 -15.04 12.50
CA MET A 26 -4.06 -14.71 11.15
C MET A 26 -3.35 -13.48 10.55
N PRO A 27 -2.04 -13.57 10.25
CA PRO A 27 -1.35 -12.49 9.55
C PRO A 27 -1.86 -12.37 8.10
N MET A 28 -2.10 -11.15 7.65
CA MET A 28 -2.47 -10.85 6.26
C MET A 28 -1.39 -9.96 5.63
N MET A 29 -0.42 -10.59 4.96
CA MET A 29 0.66 -9.90 4.26
C MET A 29 0.22 -9.53 2.84
N ARG A 30 0.46 -8.29 2.43
CA ARG A 30 0.18 -7.82 1.07
C ARG A 30 1.23 -6.83 0.60
N GLU A 31 1.63 -7.00 -0.64
CA GLU A 31 2.55 -6.11 -1.35
C GLU A 31 1.82 -5.42 -2.52
N PHE A 32 2.39 -4.30 -2.96
CA PHE A 32 1.93 -3.56 -4.13
C PHE A 32 3.12 -3.38 -5.06
N ASP A 33 2.98 -3.88 -6.28
CA ASP A 33 4.05 -3.92 -7.25
C ASP A 33 3.75 -3.02 -8.43
N PHE A 34 4.79 -2.36 -8.94
CA PHE A 34 4.75 -1.76 -10.26
C PHE A 34 5.00 -2.84 -11.30
N VAL A 35 4.19 -2.88 -12.36
CA VAL A 35 4.30 -3.86 -13.44
C VAL A 35 4.49 -3.13 -14.77
N GLN A 36 5.45 -3.58 -15.57
CA GLN A 36 5.78 -3.01 -16.88
C GLN A 36 6.00 -4.11 -17.92
N LEU A 37 5.60 -3.84 -19.16
CA LEU A 37 5.86 -4.75 -20.28
C LEU A 37 7.37 -4.82 -20.59
N GLN A 38 7.90 -6.04 -20.68
CA GLN A 38 9.30 -6.26 -21.04
C GLN A 38 9.63 -5.67 -22.42
N GLY A 39 10.79 -5.05 -22.55
CA GLY A 39 11.28 -4.48 -23.82
C GLY A 39 10.65 -3.14 -24.20
N LYS A 40 9.75 -2.58 -23.39
CA LYS A 40 9.23 -1.22 -23.58
C LYS A 40 9.96 -0.26 -22.67
N GLU A 41 10.49 0.85 -23.18
CA GLU A 41 11.05 1.90 -22.31
C GLU A 41 9.94 2.60 -21.52
N ALA A 42 10.15 2.78 -20.21
CA ALA A 42 9.18 3.43 -19.33
C ALA A 42 9.28 4.95 -19.33
N GLY A 43 10.41 5.53 -19.77
CA GLY A 43 10.63 6.98 -19.80
C GLY A 43 10.25 7.66 -18.48
N LEU A 44 9.24 8.53 -18.51
CA LEU A 44 8.70 9.23 -17.33
C LEU A 44 8.14 8.27 -16.26
N ALA A 45 7.54 7.15 -16.67
CA ALA A 45 7.00 6.16 -15.73
C ALA A 45 8.12 5.57 -14.86
N GLN A 46 9.34 5.43 -15.37
CA GLN A 46 10.48 4.95 -14.58
C GLN A 46 10.79 5.91 -13.45
N ARG A 47 10.85 7.22 -13.75
CA ARG A 47 11.09 8.25 -12.73
C ARG A 47 10.01 8.28 -11.66
N PHE A 48 8.75 8.04 -12.05
CA PHE A 48 7.66 7.91 -11.10
C PHE A 48 7.80 6.66 -10.22
N MET A 49 8.14 5.50 -10.80
CA MET A 49 8.38 4.28 -10.04
C MET A 49 9.55 4.46 -9.05
N ASP A 50 10.66 5.06 -9.48
CA ASP A 50 11.81 5.36 -8.62
C ASP A 50 11.40 6.27 -7.44
N PHE A 51 10.62 7.32 -7.72
CA PHE A 51 10.07 8.21 -6.69
C PHE A 51 9.15 7.47 -5.71
N ALA A 52 8.23 6.66 -6.23
CA ALA A 52 7.25 5.95 -5.42
C ALA A 52 7.90 4.87 -4.53
N ILE A 53 8.90 4.16 -5.05
CA ILE A 53 9.71 3.20 -4.28
C ILE A 53 10.45 3.93 -3.14
N GLY A 54 11.01 5.11 -3.40
CA GLY A 54 11.66 5.93 -2.37
C GLY A 54 10.69 6.50 -1.31
N CYS A 55 9.44 6.75 -1.69
CA CYS A 55 8.42 7.35 -0.83
C CYS A 55 7.58 6.31 -0.05
N GLY A 56 7.65 5.02 -0.41
CA GLY A 56 6.73 3.95 -0.04
C GLY A 56 6.57 3.57 1.45
N LYS A 57 7.03 4.39 2.39
CA LYS A 57 6.95 4.14 3.84
C LYS A 57 5.83 4.93 4.55
N LYS A 58 4.65 5.04 3.96
CA LYS A 58 3.52 5.69 4.66
C LYS A 58 2.30 4.79 4.73
N CYS A 59 2.11 4.21 5.91
CA CYS A 59 0.84 4.14 6.62
C CYS A 59 1.06 4.90 7.93
#